data_AF-A0A383AMA5-F1
#
_entry.id   AF-A0A383AMA5-F1
#
_cell.length_a   1.000
_cell.length_b   1.000
_cell.length_c   1.000
_cell.angle_alpha   90.00
_cell.angle_beta   90.00
_cell.angle_gamma   90.00
#
_symmetry.space_group_name_H-M   'P 1'
#
loop_
_entity.id
_entity.type
_entity.pdbx_description
1 polymer ?
#
loop_
_entity_poly.entity_id
_entity_poly.type
_entity_poly.pdbx_seq_one_letter_code
_entity_poly.pdbx_strand_id
1 'polypeptide(L)'
;MSNFYINVIQRGSQLLVREIENGKRVNRKIKWKPTFFVPTDKDTKWRTLSGDKVAPVQFQDIHKGREFLEQYKEQTHLISGFERYPYVYLAEKYPGIVEWDINKILILSLDIEVACENGFPAIKEAIEPLLCITVKNQSNKAIRVWGTGEYKTSRSDVTYIHCENEIDLIKQFMDFWSEIQPDVVTGWNVQFFDIPYLCNRIKRLLGDEAIEKLSSWKIVKEESTRLMGRE
;
A
#
# COMPACT_ATOMS: atom_id res chain seq x y z
N MET A 1 -23.08 -10.89 -3.25
CA MET A 1 -21.70 -10.89 -2.74
C MET A 1 -21.39 -9.49 -2.24
N SER A 2 -20.87 -9.36 -1.03
CA SER A 2 -20.65 -8.06 -0.38
C SER A 2 -19.44 -7.35 -1.00
N ASN A 3 -19.59 -6.05 -1.29
CA ASN A 3 -18.49 -5.20 -1.75
C ASN A 3 -17.72 -4.70 -0.52
N PHE A 4 -16.40 -4.68 -0.57
CA PHE A 4 -15.56 -4.22 0.54
C PHE A 4 -14.24 -3.61 0.07
N TYR A 5 -13.68 -2.72 0.87
CA TYR A 5 -12.39 -2.08 0.57
C TYR A 5 -11.21 -3.01 0.88
N ILE A 6 -10.14 -2.87 0.11
CA ILE A 6 -8.84 -3.51 0.38
C ILE A 6 -7.88 -2.46 0.93
N ASN A 7 -7.76 -1.33 0.23
CA ASN A 7 -6.84 -0.26 0.59
C ASN A 7 -7.38 1.09 0.11
N VAL A 8 -7.19 2.12 0.92
CA VAL A 8 -7.46 3.52 0.54
C VAL A 8 -6.26 4.36 0.96
N ILE A 9 -5.63 5.01 -0.01
CA ILE A 9 -4.57 5.97 0.25
C ILE A 9 -4.94 7.33 -0.36
N GLN A 10 -4.48 8.40 0.27
CA GLN A 10 -4.65 9.73 -0.26
C GLN A 10 -3.42 10.16 -1.06
N ARG A 11 -3.64 10.71 -2.26
CA ARG A 11 -2.61 11.36 -3.07
C ARG A 11 -3.12 12.71 -3.55
N GLY A 12 -2.55 13.79 -3.03
CA GLY A 12 -3.02 15.15 -3.32
C GLY A 12 -4.50 15.30 -2.97
N SER A 13 -5.31 15.67 -3.96
CA SER A 13 -6.78 15.82 -3.83
C SER A 13 -7.58 14.59 -4.24
N GLN A 14 -6.92 13.44 -4.42
CA GLN A 14 -7.58 12.19 -4.82
C GLN A 14 -7.40 11.12 -3.75
N LEU A 15 -8.41 10.24 -3.66
CA LEU A 15 -8.30 8.96 -2.97
C LEU A 15 -8.03 7.88 -4.01
N LEU A 16 -7.02 7.06 -3.77
CA LEU A 16 -6.69 5.89 -4.58
C LEU A 16 -7.23 4.68 -3.82
N VAL A 17 -8.20 4.00 -4.40
CA VAL A 17 -9.01 2.97 -3.74
C VAL A 17 -8.80 1.66 -4.47
N ARG A 18 -8.46 0.61 -3.71
CA ARG A 18 -8.55 -0.79 -4.14
C ARG A 18 -9.71 -1.42 -3.38
N GLU A 19 -10.61 -2.10 -4.09
CA GLU A 19 -11.81 -2.70 -3.50
C GLU A 19 -12.25 -3.95 -4.27
N ILE A 20 -13.05 -4.77 -3.61
CA ILE A 20 -13.80 -5.86 -4.23
C ILE A 20 -15.20 -5.33 -4.56
N GLU A 21 -15.55 -5.36 -5.83
CA GLU A 21 -16.86 -4.98 -6.33
C GLU A 21 -17.41 -6.10 -7.22
N ASN A 22 -18.60 -6.60 -6.91
CA ASN A 22 -19.23 -7.73 -7.61
C ASN A 22 -18.30 -8.95 -7.74
N GLY A 23 -17.51 -9.20 -6.67
CA GLY A 23 -16.57 -10.32 -6.60
C GLY A 23 -15.28 -10.14 -7.40
N LYS A 24 -15.05 -8.97 -8.02
CA LYS A 24 -13.83 -8.64 -8.78
C LYS A 24 -13.04 -7.55 -8.08
N ARG A 25 -11.70 -7.60 -8.20
CA ARG A 25 -10.82 -6.53 -7.73
C ARG A 25 -10.91 -5.34 -8.70
N VAL A 26 -11.10 -4.15 -8.13
CA VAL A 26 -11.17 -2.89 -8.88
C VAL A 26 -10.27 -1.84 -8.22
N ASN A 27 -9.56 -1.09 -9.06
CA ASN A 27 -8.75 0.07 -8.64
C ASN A 27 -9.43 1.36 -9.16
N ARG A 28 -9.64 2.34 -8.29
CA ARG A 28 -10.31 3.62 -8.62
C ARG A 28 -9.51 4.82 -8.12
N LYS A 29 -9.50 5.90 -8.89
CA LYS A 29 -9.07 7.22 -8.43
C LYS A 29 -10.32 8.08 -8.23
N ILE A 30 -10.57 8.50 -6.99
CA ILE A 30 -11.79 9.18 -6.60
C ILE A 30 -11.47 10.63 -6.25
N LYS A 31 -12.19 11.57 -6.88
CA LYS A 31 -12.25 12.97 -6.45
C LYS A 31 -13.30 13.07 -5.34
N TRP A 32 -12.84 12.95 -4.09
CA TRP A 32 -13.71 12.96 -2.91
C TRP A 32 -13.83 14.37 -2.31
N LYS A 33 -14.98 14.65 -1.69
CA LYS A 33 -15.38 15.96 -1.19
C LYS A 33 -15.49 15.92 0.33
N PRO A 34 -14.54 16.51 1.07
CA PRO A 34 -14.59 16.50 2.53
C PRO A 34 -15.74 17.34 3.05
N THR A 35 -16.25 16.94 4.21
CA THR A 35 -17.21 17.71 4.99
C THR A 35 -16.62 17.98 6.37
N PHE A 36 -16.60 19.25 6.76
CA PHE A 36 -16.30 19.70 8.12
C PHE A 36 -17.56 20.28 8.76
N PHE A 37 -17.51 20.56 10.05
CA PHE A 37 -18.65 21.01 10.84
C PHE A 37 -18.28 22.27 11.61
N VAL A 38 -19.12 23.31 11.51
CA VAL A 38 -18.91 24.61 12.16
C VAL A 38 -20.06 24.95 13.09
N PRO A 39 -19.84 25.73 14.17
CA PRO A 39 -20.90 26.22 15.06
C PRO A 39 -22.05 26.88 14.31
N THR A 40 -23.27 26.66 14.77
CA THR A 40 -24.45 27.28 14.19
C THR A 40 -25.57 27.45 15.22
N ASP A 41 -26.35 28.53 15.10
CA ASP A 41 -27.56 28.73 15.90
C ASP A 41 -28.76 27.92 15.38
N LYS A 42 -28.68 27.47 14.11
CA LYS A 42 -29.74 26.68 13.48
C LYS A 42 -29.83 25.32 14.13
N ASP A 43 -31.04 24.81 14.31
CA ASP A 43 -31.22 23.44 14.76
C ASP A 43 -30.90 22.48 13.60
N THR A 44 -29.83 21.70 13.75
CA THR A 44 -29.40 20.69 12.76
C THR A 44 -29.49 19.29 13.37
N LYS A 45 -29.25 18.24 12.60
CA LYS A 45 -29.12 16.87 13.14
C LYS A 45 -27.74 16.56 13.74
N TRP A 46 -26.78 17.48 13.60
CA TRP A 46 -25.38 17.24 13.98
C TRP A 46 -25.07 17.93 15.29
N ARG A 47 -24.30 17.24 16.14
CA ARG A 47 -23.87 17.71 17.45
C ARG A 47 -22.41 17.38 17.68
N THR A 48 -21.71 18.24 18.41
CA THR A 48 -20.41 17.89 18.99
C THR A 48 -20.60 16.83 20.08
N LEU A 49 -19.50 16.24 20.58
CA LEU A 49 -19.55 15.34 21.73
C LEU A 49 -20.07 16.03 23.01
N SER A 50 -19.94 17.36 23.09
CA SER A 50 -20.46 18.19 24.19
C SER A 50 -21.92 18.60 24.01
N GLY A 51 -22.55 18.26 22.87
CA GLY A 51 -23.94 18.59 22.57
C GLY A 51 -24.15 19.93 21.86
N ASP A 52 -23.09 20.61 21.43
CA ASP A 52 -23.20 21.89 20.72
C ASP A 52 -23.73 21.70 19.30
N LYS A 53 -24.51 22.67 18.80
CA LYS A 53 -25.07 22.66 17.45
C LYS A 53 -23.99 22.99 16.42
N VAL A 54 -23.88 22.15 15.40
CA VAL A 54 -22.96 22.37 14.27
C VAL A 54 -23.65 22.13 12.92
N ALA A 55 -23.20 22.81 11.88
CA ALA A 55 -23.67 22.64 10.51
C ALA A 55 -22.55 22.07 9.62
N PRO A 56 -22.86 21.15 8.70
CA PRO A 56 -21.90 20.62 7.76
C PRO A 56 -21.53 21.68 6.71
N VAL A 57 -20.25 21.73 6.36
CA VAL A 57 -19.69 22.52 5.26
C VAL A 57 -18.95 21.53 4.36
N GLN A 58 -19.50 21.28 3.18
CA GLN A 58 -18.88 20.39 2.19
C GLN A 58 -18.03 21.20 1.21
N PHE A 59 -16.84 20.71 0.92
CA PHE A 59 -15.89 21.36 0.02
C PHE A 59 -15.85 20.68 -1.35
N GLN A 60 -15.44 21.43 -2.37
CA GLN A 60 -15.32 20.95 -3.76
C GLN A 60 -14.33 19.78 -3.90
N ASP A 61 -13.26 19.80 -3.10
CA ASP A 61 -12.24 18.77 -3.03
C ASP A 61 -11.45 18.88 -1.71
N ILE A 62 -10.49 17.96 -1.55
CA ILE A 62 -9.60 17.90 -0.39
C ILE A 62 -8.70 19.15 -0.27
N HIS A 63 -8.28 19.77 -1.37
CA HIS A 63 -7.43 20.95 -1.31
C HIS A 63 -8.19 22.14 -0.71
N LYS A 64 -9.44 22.36 -1.14
CA LYS A 64 -10.32 23.38 -0.57
C LYS A 64 -10.66 23.11 0.89
N GLY A 65 -10.84 21.85 1.27
CA GLY A 65 -10.97 21.47 2.68
C GLY A 65 -9.73 21.87 3.51
N ARG A 66 -8.53 21.67 2.99
CA ARG A 66 -7.28 22.07 3.68
C ARG A 66 -7.10 23.59 3.76
N GLU A 67 -7.38 24.31 2.67
CA GLU A 67 -7.33 25.78 2.68
C GLU A 67 -8.27 26.34 3.75
N PHE A 68 -9.46 25.75 3.88
CA PHE A 68 -10.39 26.12 4.94
C PHE A 68 -9.80 25.86 6.33
N LEU A 69 -9.23 24.69 6.60
CA LEU A 69 -8.60 24.42 7.91
C LEU A 69 -7.46 25.39 8.24
N GLU A 70 -6.64 25.75 7.24
CA GLU A 70 -5.52 26.69 7.43
C GLU A 70 -6.01 28.09 7.85
N GLN A 71 -7.17 28.54 7.36
CA GLN A 71 -7.78 29.80 7.79
C GLN A 71 -8.14 29.82 9.29
N TYR A 72 -8.35 28.65 9.89
CA TYR A 72 -8.74 28.49 11.29
C TYR A 72 -7.63 27.88 12.17
N LYS A 73 -6.36 27.90 11.72
CA LYS A 73 -5.26 27.28 12.49
C LYS A 73 -5.06 27.84 13.90
N GLU A 74 -5.39 29.11 14.12
CA GLU A 74 -5.34 29.76 15.45
C GLU A 74 -6.64 29.57 16.25
N GLN A 75 -7.67 29.00 15.62
CA GLN A 75 -9.03 28.86 16.16
C GLN A 75 -9.60 27.46 15.85
N THR A 76 -8.78 26.42 15.98
CA THR A 76 -9.14 25.03 15.62
C THR A 76 -10.36 24.51 16.36
N HIS A 77 -10.63 25.02 17.57
CA HIS A 77 -11.81 24.69 18.37
C HIS A 77 -13.15 25.04 17.70
N LEU A 78 -13.15 25.93 16.69
CA LEU A 78 -14.33 26.27 15.92
C LEU A 78 -14.64 25.28 14.80
N ILE A 79 -13.73 24.34 14.52
CA ILE A 79 -13.91 23.36 13.46
C ILE A 79 -13.99 21.96 14.06
N SER A 80 -15.08 21.26 13.73
CA SER A 80 -15.25 19.84 14.03
C SER A 80 -15.13 19.01 12.75
N GLY A 81 -14.59 17.80 12.87
CA GLY A 81 -14.45 16.86 11.76
C GLY A 81 -13.15 16.06 11.85
N PHE A 82 -12.93 15.18 10.88
CA PHE A 82 -11.77 14.30 10.88
C PHE A 82 -10.95 14.47 9.59
N GLU A 83 -9.70 14.88 9.74
CA GLU A 83 -8.83 15.24 8.62
C GLU A 83 -8.16 14.04 7.94
N ARG A 84 -8.27 12.86 8.56
CA ARG A 84 -7.78 11.62 7.94
C ARG A 84 -8.81 11.11 6.93
N TYR A 85 -8.88 11.79 5.79
CA TYR A 85 -9.88 11.60 4.74
C TYR A 85 -10.11 10.15 4.27
N PRO A 86 -9.08 9.27 4.16
CA PRO A 86 -9.32 7.86 3.86
C PRO A 86 -10.32 7.20 4.81
N TYR A 87 -10.23 7.47 6.13
CA TYR A 87 -11.15 6.87 7.10
C TYR A 87 -12.56 7.47 7.02
N VAL A 88 -12.67 8.77 6.75
CA VAL A 88 -13.98 9.42 6.56
C VAL A 88 -14.68 8.84 5.33
N TYR A 89 -13.96 8.74 4.21
CA TYR A 89 -14.47 8.10 3.00
C TYR A 89 -14.89 6.65 3.25
N LEU A 90 -14.10 5.88 3.99
CA LEU A 90 -14.45 4.50 4.35
C LEU A 90 -15.73 4.44 5.19
N ALA A 91 -15.84 5.29 6.22
CA ALA A 91 -17.03 5.36 7.07
C ALA A 91 -18.30 5.77 6.31
N GLU A 92 -18.17 6.66 5.31
CA GLU A 92 -19.28 7.06 4.44
C GLU A 92 -19.68 5.97 3.44
N LYS A 93 -18.71 5.32 2.78
CA LYS A 93 -18.97 4.34 1.72
C LYS A 93 -19.36 2.97 2.26
N TYR A 94 -18.80 2.58 3.39
CA TYR A 94 -18.99 1.28 4.01
C TYR A 94 -19.51 1.44 5.45
N PRO A 95 -20.77 1.91 5.60
CA PRO A 95 -21.33 2.15 6.93
C PRO A 95 -21.56 0.84 7.69
N GLY A 96 -21.34 0.86 9.01
CA GLY A 96 -21.57 -0.28 9.89
C GLY A 96 -20.46 -1.34 9.81
N ILE A 97 -20.85 -2.61 9.95
CA ILE A 97 -19.91 -3.73 9.90
C ILE A 97 -19.65 -4.09 8.44
N VAL A 98 -18.39 -4.07 8.04
CA VAL A 98 -17.97 -4.50 6.69
C VAL A 98 -17.75 -6.00 6.68
N GLU A 99 -18.61 -6.72 5.98
CA GLU A 99 -18.40 -8.13 5.69
C GLU A 99 -17.32 -8.27 4.60
N TRP A 100 -16.22 -8.94 4.94
CA TRP A 100 -15.08 -9.15 4.04
C TRP A 100 -14.76 -10.65 3.94
N ASP A 101 -14.17 -11.04 2.81
CA ASP A 101 -13.76 -12.42 2.52
C ASP A 101 -12.26 -12.48 2.26
N ILE A 102 -11.52 -13.16 3.14
CA ILE A 102 -10.08 -13.34 3.01
C ILE A 102 -9.67 -14.00 1.70
N ASN A 103 -10.52 -14.86 1.13
CA ASN A 103 -10.22 -15.56 -0.13
C ASN A 103 -10.23 -14.64 -1.34
N LYS A 104 -10.74 -13.41 -1.20
CA LYS A 104 -10.69 -12.37 -2.23
C LYS A 104 -9.50 -11.43 -2.06
N ILE A 105 -8.74 -11.56 -0.97
CA ILE A 105 -7.55 -10.77 -0.70
C ILE A 105 -6.33 -11.58 -1.16
N LEU A 106 -5.52 -11.00 -2.05
CA LEU A 106 -4.28 -11.62 -2.47
C LEU A 106 -3.16 -11.28 -1.51
N ILE A 107 -2.81 -12.27 -0.69
CA ILE A 107 -1.75 -12.18 0.31
C ILE A 107 -0.53 -12.96 -0.22
N LEU A 108 0.58 -12.26 -0.38
CA LEU A 108 1.86 -12.86 -0.78
C LEU A 108 2.86 -12.77 0.37
N SER A 109 3.57 -13.86 0.63
CA SER A 109 4.82 -13.80 1.40
C SER A 109 5.99 -13.63 0.45
N LEU A 110 6.92 -12.74 0.79
CA LEU A 110 8.13 -12.43 0.03
C LEU A 110 9.36 -12.67 0.91
N ASP A 111 10.39 -13.24 0.31
CA ASP A 111 11.69 -13.50 0.92
C ASP A 111 12.76 -13.42 -0.18
N ILE A 112 13.90 -12.78 0.08
CA ILE A 112 15.01 -12.65 -0.87
C ILE A 112 16.30 -13.24 -0.32
N GLU A 113 17.15 -13.73 -1.22
CA GLU A 113 18.53 -14.11 -0.89
C GLU A 113 19.49 -13.21 -1.65
N VAL A 114 20.48 -12.68 -0.93
CA VAL A 114 21.48 -11.74 -1.44
C VAL A 114 22.85 -12.31 -1.14
N ALA A 115 23.80 -12.11 -2.05
CA ALA A 115 25.21 -12.39 -1.77
C ALA A 115 25.69 -11.60 -0.53
N CYS A 116 26.70 -12.12 0.14
CA CYS A 116 27.17 -11.59 1.42
C CYS A 116 28.71 -11.67 1.49
N GLU A 117 29.39 -11.23 0.44
CA GLU A 117 30.85 -11.33 0.35
C GLU A 117 31.56 -10.30 1.24
N ASN A 118 30.93 -9.14 1.50
CA ASN A 118 31.52 -8.03 2.27
C ASN A 118 30.85 -7.80 3.64
N GLY A 119 30.27 -8.85 4.24
CA GLY A 119 29.48 -8.75 5.47
C GLY A 119 27.99 -8.51 5.20
N PHE A 120 27.23 -8.18 6.26
CA PHE A 120 25.77 -8.09 6.14
C PHE A 120 25.36 -7.08 5.05
N PRO A 121 24.51 -7.45 4.08
CA PRO A 121 24.18 -6.59 2.95
C PRO A 121 23.53 -5.27 3.41
N ALA A 122 24.18 -4.16 3.09
CA ALA A 122 23.66 -2.85 3.44
C ALA A 122 22.49 -2.47 2.52
N ILE A 123 21.33 -2.19 3.13
CA ILE A 123 20.05 -1.96 2.44
C ILE A 123 20.10 -0.74 1.53
N LYS A 124 20.72 0.36 1.99
CA LYS A 124 20.72 1.63 1.29
C LYS A 124 21.56 1.60 0.03
N GLU A 125 22.75 1.00 0.11
CA GLU A 125 23.69 0.92 -0.99
C GLU A 125 23.33 -0.21 -1.98
N ALA A 126 22.72 -1.29 -1.46
CA ALA A 126 22.26 -2.47 -2.19
C ALA A 126 23.29 -2.97 -3.23
N ILE A 127 24.56 -3.09 -2.82
CA ILE A 127 25.69 -3.42 -3.70
C ILE A 127 25.79 -4.92 -4.02
N GLU A 128 25.36 -5.76 -3.09
CA GLU A 128 25.45 -7.21 -3.21
C GLU A 128 24.38 -7.74 -4.18
N PRO A 129 24.71 -8.66 -5.10
CA PRO A 129 23.75 -9.23 -6.04
C PRO A 129 22.63 -10.03 -5.38
N LEU A 130 21.41 -9.92 -5.93
CA LEU A 130 20.31 -10.84 -5.67
C LEU A 130 20.62 -12.22 -6.26
N LEU A 131 20.47 -13.25 -5.43
CA LEU A 131 20.65 -14.64 -5.81
C LEU A 131 19.32 -15.33 -6.08
N CYS A 132 18.31 -15.05 -5.25
CA CYS A 132 16.95 -15.52 -5.49
C CYS A 132 15.89 -14.61 -4.89
N ILE A 133 14.68 -14.69 -5.44
CA ILE A 133 13.46 -14.09 -4.89
C ILE A 133 12.42 -15.22 -4.79
N THR A 134 11.86 -15.40 -3.60
CA THR A 134 10.80 -16.37 -3.35
C THR A 134 9.51 -15.66 -2.99
N VAL A 135 8.43 -16.04 -3.67
CA VAL A 135 7.07 -15.59 -3.38
C VAL A 135 6.17 -16.78 -3.11
N LYS A 136 5.41 -16.72 -2.01
CA LYS A 136 4.36 -17.70 -1.71
C LYS A 136 3.00 -17.05 -1.70
N ASN A 137 2.08 -17.57 -2.51
CA ASN A 137 0.68 -17.17 -2.45
C ASN A 137 -0.01 -17.86 -1.27
N GLN A 138 -0.57 -17.08 -0.34
CA GLN A 138 -1.16 -17.63 0.88
C GLN A 138 -2.55 -18.23 0.69
N SER A 139 -3.22 -17.96 -0.44
CA SER A 139 -4.51 -18.57 -0.76
C SER A 139 -4.33 -19.99 -1.30
N ASN A 140 -3.60 -20.15 -2.40
CA ASN A 140 -3.42 -21.46 -3.06
C ASN A 140 -2.14 -22.21 -2.66
N LYS A 141 -1.32 -21.62 -1.77
CA LYS A 141 -0.05 -22.15 -1.26
C LYS A 141 1.05 -22.35 -2.30
N ALA A 142 0.84 -21.95 -3.56
CA ALA A 142 1.84 -22.04 -4.61
C ALA A 142 3.05 -21.15 -4.30
N ILE A 143 4.24 -21.68 -4.56
CA ILE A 143 5.53 -21.03 -4.34
C ILE A 143 6.16 -20.81 -5.71
N ARG A 144 6.60 -19.60 -5.98
CA ARG A 144 7.37 -19.24 -7.16
C ARG A 144 8.72 -18.69 -6.72
N VAL A 145 9.78 -19.21 -7.33
CA VAL A 145 11.15 -18.83 -7.02
C VAL A 145 11.83 -18.42 -8.31
N TRP A 146 12.42 -17.24 -8.34
CA TRP A 146 13.35 -16.84 -9.39
C TRP A 146 14.75 -16.92 -8.81
N GLY A 147 15.67 -17.61 -9.48
CA GLY A 147 17.03 -17.75 -8.99
C GLY A 147 18.06 -17.84 -10.10
N THR A 148 19.28 -17.37 -9.82
CA THR A 148 20.40 -17.38 -10.78
C THR A 148 21.16 -18.71 -10.77
N GLY A 149 21.12 -19.45 -9.66
CA GLY A 149 21.71 -20.77 -9.54
C GLY A 149 20.87 -21.88 -10.21
N GLU A 150 21.48 -23.02 -10.49
CA GLU A 150 20.71 -24.19 -10.91
C GLU A 150 20.01 -24.84 -9.70
N TYR A 151 18.70 -25.08 -9.81
CA TYR A 151 17.93 -25.80 -8.82
C TYR A 151 16.89 -26.69 -9.49
N LYS A 152 16.72 -27.91 -8.96
CA LYS A 152 15.70 -28.86 -9.38
C LYS A 152 14.89 -29.27 -8.18
N THR A 153 13.58 -29.36 -8.35
CA THR A 153 12.66 -29.79 -7.31
C THR A 153 11.63 -30.75 -7.87
N SER A 154 11.26 -31.74 -7.06
CA SER A 154 10.15 -32.64 -7.34
C SER A 154 8.83 -32.17 -6.71
N ARG A 155 8.85 -31.02 -6.01
CA ARG A 155 7.67 -30.46 -5.34
C ARG A 155 6.72 -29.85 -6.35
N SER A 156 5.47 -30.33 -6.38
CA SER A 156 4.43 -29.84 -7.28
C SER A 156 3.94 -28.43 -6.93
N ASP A 157 4.12 -27.99 -5.68
CA ASP A 157 3.72 -26.67 -5.20
C ASP A 157 4.80 -25.59 -5.43
N VAL A 158 5.97 -25.97 -5.98
CA VAL A 158 7.09 -25.07 -6.24
C VAL A 158 7.33 -24.95 -7.75
N THR A 159 7.29 -23.72 -8.26
CA THR A 159 7.76 -23.38 -9.60
C THR A 159 9.09 -22.65 -9.48
N TYR A 160 10.18 -23.31 -9.88
CA TYR A 160 11.50 -22.68 -9.98
C TYR A 160 11.72 -22.13 -11.38
N ILE A 161 12.13 -20.87 -11.46
CA ILE A 161 12.45 -20.15 -12.69
C ILE A 161 13.94 -19.84 -12.64
N HIS A 162 14.71 -20.61 -13.40
CA HIS A 162 16.13 -20.35 -13.58
C HIS A 162 16.31 -19.11 -14.46
N CYS A 163 17.05 -18.15 -13.96
CA CYS A 163 17.32 -16.88 -14.63
C CYS A 163 18.80 -16.84 -15.02
N GLU A 164 19.10 -16.32 -16.22
CA GLU A 164 20.47 -16.34 -16.75
C GLU A 164 21.43 -15.47 -15.93
N ASN A 165 20.91 -14.39 -15.36
CA ASN A 165 21.65 -13.43 -14.53
C ASN A 165 20.67 -12.63 -13.65
N GLU A 166 21.21 -11.77 -12.80
CA GLU A 166 20.43 -10.94 -11.87
C GLU A 166 19.44 -10.00 -12.59
N ILE A 167 19.82 -9.43 -13.74
CA ILE A 167 18.94 -8.51 -14.48
C ILE A 167 17.72 -9.24 -15.01
N ASP A 168 17.91 -10.45 -15.53
CA ASP A 168 16.83 -11.33 -15.97
C ASP A 168 15.91 -11.71 -14.80
N LEU A 169 16.48 -12.10 -13.66
CA LEU A 169 15.75 -12.40 -12.42
C LEU A 169 14.84 -11.23 -12.00
N ILE A 170 15.40 -10.01 -11.95
CA ILE A 170 14.65 -8.81 -11.56
C ILE A 170 13.52 -8.54 -12.56
N LYS A 171 13.80 -8.61 -13.87
CA LYS A 171 12.78 -8.33 -14.89
C LYS A 171 11.62 -9.32 -14.81
N GLN A 172 11.91 -10.62 -14.73
CA GLN A 172 10.87 -11.65 -14.62
C GLN A 172 10.05 -11.52 -13.34
N PHE A 173 10.69 -11.18 -12.20
CA PHE A 173 9.98 -10.88 -10.97
C PHE A 173 9.07 -9.64 -11.11
N MET A 174 9.58 -8.56 -11.70
CA MET A 174 8.82 -7.32 -11.88
C MET A 174 7.62 -7.50 -12.80
N ASP A 175 7.77 -8.27 -13.88
CA ASP A 175 6.67 -8.60 -14.79
C ASP A 175 5.56 -9.33 -14.03
N PHE A 176 5.91 -10.39 -13.28
CA PHE A 176 4.99 -11.08 -12.39
C PHE A 176 4.32 -10.13 -11.38
N TRP A 177 5.11 -9.29 -10.70
CA TRP A 177 4.60 -8.42 -9.64
C TRP A 177 3.62 -7.37 -10.16
N SER A 178 3.92 -6.79 -11.32
CA SER A 178 3.12 -5.75 -11.96
C SER A 178 1.78 -6.27 -12.49
N GLU A 179 1.74 -7.55 -12.90
CA GLU A 179 0.53 -8.25 -13.31
C GLU A 179 -0.32 -8.63 -12.10
N ILE A 180 0.30 -9.21 -11.07
CA ILE A 180 -0.38 -9.84 -9.95
C ILE A 180 -0.90 -8.82 -8.93
N GLN A 181 -0.16 -7.72 -8.71
CA GLN A 181 -0.53 -6.61 -7.83
C GLN A 181 -1.06 -7.07 -6.46
N PRO A 182 -0.20 -7.58 -5.56
CA PRO A 182 -0.63 -8.09 -4.26
C PRO A 182 -1.41 -7.05 -3.44
N ASP A 183 -2.38 -7.52 -2.65
CA ASP A 183 -3.14 -6.68 -1.73
C ASP A 183 -2.41 -6.53 -0.38
N VAL A 184 -1.81 -7.64 0.08
CA VAL A 184 -0.99 -7.70 1.29
C VAL A 184 0.32 -8.39 0.95
N VAL A 185 1.42 -7.80 1.40
CA VAL A 185 2.76 -8.39 1.34
C VAL A 185 3.24 -8.62 2.76
N THR A 186 3.75 -9.81 3.04
CA THR A 186 4.26 -10.20 4.36
C THR A 186 5.52 -11.04 4.21
N GLY A 187 6.16 -11.39 5.32
CA GLY A 187 7.45 -12.08 5.34
C GLY A 187 8.22 -11.75 6.60
N TRP A 188 9.25 -12.52 6.92
CA TRP A 188 10.09 -12.24 8.09
C TRP A 188 11.04 -11.10 7.77
N ASN A 189 10.96 -9.99 8.51
CA ASN A 189 11.76 -8.78 8.25
C ASN A 189 11.55 -8.11 6.87
N VAL A 190 10.50 -8.50 6.13
CA VAL A 190 10.20 -8.01 4.77
C VAL A 190 10.11 -6.48 4.66
N GLN A 191 9.64 -5.82 5.71
CA GLN A 191 9.51 -4.36 5.77
C GLN A 191 10.85 -3.65 5.96
N PHE A 192 11.82 -4.29 6.62
CA PHE A 192 13.09 -3.68 7.03
C PHE A 192 14.29 -4.20 6.25
N PHE A 193 14.14 -5.26 5.45
CA PHE A 193 15.22 -5.78 4.63
C PHE A 193 14.74 -6.06 3.20
N ASP A 194 13.87 -7.05 2.99
CA ASP A 194 13.58 -7.57 1.66
C ASP A 194 13.01 -6.50 0.70
N ILE A 195 11.93 -5.80 1.07
CA ILE A 195 11.34 -4.76 0.21
C ILE A 195 12.31 -3.58 0.04
N PRO A 196 12.89 -2.98 1.10
CA PRO A 196 13.85 -1.90 0.94
C PRO A 196 15.06 -2.27 0.06
N TYR A 197 15.67 -3.45 0.31
CA TYR A 197 16.84 -3.92 -0.42
C TYR A 197 16.48 -4.15 -1.90
N LEU A 198 15.38 -4.85 -2.16
CA LEU A 198 14.90 -5.13 -3.52
C LEU A 198 14.60 -3.82 -4.28
N CYS A 199 13.91 -2.86 -3.66
CA CYS A 199 13.66 -1.55 -4.25
C CYS A 199 14.96 -0.82 -4.59
N ASN A 200 15.91 -0.76 -3.65
CA ASN A 200 17.19 -0.07 -3.86
C ASN A 200 18.05 -0.76 -4.93
N ARG A 201 18.04 -2.11 -4.96
CA ARG A 201 18.76 -2.89 -5.97
C ARG A 201 18.17 -2.69 -7.36
N ILE A 202 16.84 -2.74 -7.49
CA ILE A 202 16.13 -2.46 -8.75
C ILE A 202 16.44 -1.05 -9.22
N LYS A 203 16.36 -0.05 -8.33
CA LYS A 203 16.70 1.33 -8.65
C LYS A 203 18.15 1.47 -9.13
N ARG A 204 19.10 0.82 -8.46
CA ARG A 204 20.52 0.85 -8.81
C ARG A 204 20.79 0.26 -10.20
N LEU A 205 20.13 -0.84 -10.55
CA LEU A 205 20.40 -1.59 -11.77
C LEU A 205 19.56 -1.13 -12.98
N LEU A 206 18.30 -0.75 -12.75
CA LEU A 206 17.31 -0.46 -13.80
C LEU A 206 16.79 0.99 -13.78
N GLY A 207 17.17 1.79 -12.78
CA GLY A 207 16.78 3.20 -12.64
C GLY A 207 15.48 3.43 -11.85
N ASP A 208 15.21 4.70 -11.56
CA ASP A 208 14.05 5.12 -10.75
C ASP A 208 12.70 4.79 -11.38
N GLU A 209 12.56 4.82 -12.70
CA GLU A 209 11.29 4.50 -13.36
C GLU A 209 10.91 3.02 -13.20
N ALA A 210 11.90 2.14 -13.00
CA ALA A 210 11.67 0.71 -12.85
C ALA A 210 10.92 0.42 -11.54
N ILE A 211 11.29 1.07 -10.43
CA ILE A 211 10.66 0.81 -9.13
C ILE A 211 9.18 1.20 -9.10
N GLU A 212 8.74 2.15 -9.92
CA GLU A 212 7.33 2.54 -9.98
C GLU A 212 6.42 1.37 -10.38
N LYS A 213 6.94 0.40 -11.16
CA LYS A 213 6.19 -0.80 -11.56
C LYS A 213 5.85 -1.72 -10.39
N LEU A 214 6.51 -1.57 -9.24
CA LEU A 214 6.21 -2.35 -8.03
C LEU A 214 4.91 -1.89 -7.34
N SER A 215 4.38 -0.74 -7.74
CA SER A 215 3.16 -0.15 -7.18
C SER A 215 2.05 -0.11 -8.23
N SER A 216 0.86 -0.60 -7.88
CA SER A 216 -0.35 -0.47 -8.73
C SER A 216 -0.68 0.99 -9.08
N TRP A 217 -0.13 1.94 -8.32
CA TRP A 217 -0.36 3.37 -8.52
C TRP A 217 0.81 4.09 -9.18
N LYS A 218 1.91 3.38 -9.50
CA LYS A 218 3.18 3.98 -9.95
C LYS A 218 3.73 5.00 -8.96
N ILE A 219 3.56 4.71 -7.67
CA ILE A 219 4.03 5.56 -6.58
C ILE A 219 4.78 4.67 -5.60
N VAL A 220 6.08 4.92 -5.49
CA VAL A 220 6.96 4.34 -4.48
C VAL A 220 7.64 5.51 -3.77
N LYS A 221 7.69 5.45 -2.44
CA LYS A 221 8.34 6.44 -1.61
C LYS A 221 9.19 5.73 -0.58
N GLU A 222 10.38 6.26 -0.36
CA GLU A 222 11.18 5.92 0.80
C GLU A 222 10.52 6.56 2.03
N GLU A 223 10.36 5.77 3.08
CA GLU A 223 9.86 6.21 4.38
C GLU A 223 10.76 5.57 5.43
N SER A 224 11.36 6.38 6.31
CA SER A 224 12.09 5.87 7.46
C SER A 224 11.09 5.65 8.60
N THR A 225 11.09 4.45 9.17
CA THR A 225 10.22 4.10 10.29
C THR A 225 10.98 3.21 11.26
N ARG A 226 10.84 3.48 12.56
CA ARG A 226 11.51 2.71 13.60
C ARG A 226 10.52 1.81 14.32
N LEU A 227 10.73 0.50 14.31
CA LEU A 227 9.88 -0.47 15.00
C LEU A 227 10.75 -1.47 15.76
N MET A 228 10.51 -1.61 17.07
CA MET A 228 11.25 -2.54 17.95
C MET A 228 12.78 -2.42 17.84
N GLY A 229 13.29 -1.21 17.63
CA GLY A 229 14.73 -0.94 17.51
C GLY A 229 15.34 -1.18 16.13
N ARG A 230 14.55 -1.60 15.13
CA ARG A 230 14.94 -1.67 13.71
C ARG A 230 14.47 -0.40 13.01
N GLU A 231 15.28 0.11 12.09
CA GLU A 231 15.01 1.29 11.25
C GLU A 231 15.17 0.91 9.78
#